data_AF-A0A2G3PWF2-F1
#
_entry.id   AF-A0A2G3PWF2-F1
#
_cell.length_a   1.000
_cell.length_b   1.000
_cell.length_c   1.000
_cell.angle_alpha   90.00
_cell.angle_beta   90.00
_cell.angle_gamma   90.00
#
_symmetry.space_group_name_H-M   'P 1'
#
loop_
_entity.id
_entity.type
_entity.pdbx_description
1 polymer ?
#
loop_
_entity_poly.entity_id
_entity_poly.type
_entity_poly.pdbx_seq_one_letter_code
_entity_poly.pdbx_strand_id
1 'polypeptide(L)'
;MIRRRIMSKKENKNAMPPKGWDAVTKFFDAVHWLFMSFCKCCFILMVALTSYVVFNRYIIKNPLTWGEPVVLMCMVYMSLISAALAIRKDTHIRMTVIDFVVPRRVSDVLKGCAHIGITFFSWFMIIYGFEFCKIAAKSTMTGVGIKNIWLYLSVPIAGVALALMESERLLNFIKRRLYPEWAKAQNAALEGLSVQEQKIVEALEGEGI
;
A
#
# COMPACT_ATOMS: atom_id res chain seq x y z
N MET A 1 -26.61 24.53 -34.55
CA MET A 1 -26.06 23.18 -34.20
C MET A 1 -24.59 23.18 -33.76
N ILE A 2 -23.71 24.00 -34.35
CA ILE A 2 -22.26 23.98 -34.05
C ILE A 2 -21.94 24.42 -32.60
N ARG A 3 -22.67 25.41 -32.05
CA ARG A 3 -22.49 25.90 -30.68
C ARG A 3 -22.75 24.84 -29.60
N ARG A 4 -23.66 23.87 -29.83
CA ARG A 4 -23.92 22.74 -28.90
C ARG A 4 -22.78 21.72 -28.87
N ARG A 5 -22.13 21.44 -30.01
CA ARG A 5 -20.95 20.54 -30.06
C ARG A 5 -19.73 21.15 -29.38
N ILE A 6 -19.53 22.46 -29.52
CA ILE A 6 -18.40 23.17 -28.88
C ILE A 6 -18.62 23.28 -27.37
N MET A 7 -19.85 23.58 -26.93
CA MET A 7 -20.21 23.56 -25.51
C MET A 7 -20.08 22.15 -24.92
N SER A 8 -20.62 21.12 -25.57
CA SER A 8 -20.48 19.72 -25.16
C SER A 8 -19.01 19.28 -25.04
N LYS A 9 -18.14 19.65 -25.98
CA LYS A 9 -16.72 19.29 -25.94
C LYS A 9 -15.93 20.08 -24.89
N LYS A 10 -16.37 21.29 -24.54
CA LYS A 10 -15.73 22.16 -23.53
C LYS A 10 -16.21 21.81 -22.10
N GLU A 11 -17.47 21.43 -21.96
CA GLU A 11 -18.09 20.91 -20.74
C GLU A 11 -17.57 19.51 -20.40
N ASN A 12 -17.39 18.64 -21.40
CA ASN A 12 -16.77 17.32 -21.25
C ASN A 12 -15.25 17.39 -20.92
N LYS A 13 -14.52 18.38 -21.46
CA LYS A 13 -13.10 18.60 -21.09
C LYS A 13 -12.91 19.03 -19.63
N ASN A 14 -13.90 19.69 -19.02
CA ASN A 14 -13.86 20.07 -17.61
C ASN A 14 -14.32 18.93 -16.68
N ALA A 15 -14.96 17.89 -17.22
CA ALA A 15 -15.32 16.69 -16.47
C ALA A 15 -14.13 15.72 -16.32
N MET A 16 -13.17 15.76 -17.24
CA MET A 16 -12.00 14.87 -17.23
C MET A 16 -10.86 15.46 -16.37
N PRO A 17 -10.20 14.65 -15.51
CA PRO A 17 -9.04 15.11 -14.75
C PRO A 17 -7.92 15.58 -15.70
N PRO A 18 -7.17 16.66 -15.38
CA PRO A 18 -6.08 17.12 -16.24
C PRO A 18 -4.99 16.05 -16.40
N LYS A 19 -4.34 15.97 -17.57
CA LYS A 19 -3.30 14.97 -17.88
C LYS A 19 -2.14 14.86 -16.85
N GLY A 20 -1.95 15.86 -15.99
CA GLY A 20 -0.96 15.82 -14.91
C GLY A 20 -1.24 14.76 -13.84
N TRP A 21 -2.50 14.35 -13.64
CA TRP A 21 -2.86 13.32 -12.66
C TRP A 21 -2.34 11.94 -13.07
N ASP A 22 -2.28 11.66 -14.38
CA ASP A 22 -1.80 10.37 -14.91
C ASP A 22 -0.29 10.15 -14.67
N ALA A 23 0.49 11.21 -14.49
CA ALA A 23 1.90 11.11 -14.16
C ALA A 23 2.12 10.80 -12.66
N VAL A 24 1.26 11.35 -11.81
CA VAL A 24 1.29 11.13 -10.36
C VAL A 24 0.89 9.70 -10.03
N THR A 25 -0.19 9.19 -10.64
CA THR A 25 -0.62 7.79 -10.44
C THR A 25 0.44 6.80 -10.90
N LYS A 26 1.03 7.01 -12.09
CA LYS A 26 2.14 6.18 -12.59
C LYS A 26 3.35 6.13 -11.67
N PHE A 27 3.69 7.25 -11.02
CA PHE A 27 4.78 7.28 -10.05
C PHE A 27 4.46 6.39 -8.84
N PHE A 28 3.25 6.52 -8.28
CA PHE A 28 2.82 5.67 -7.16
C PHE A 28 2.71 4.19 -7.55
N ASP A 29 2.27 3.88 -8.77
CA ASP A 29 2.24 2.51 -9.30
C ASP A 29 3.64 1.89 -9.42
N ALA A 30 4.60 2.65 -9.93
CA ALA A 30 5.99 2.20 -10.01
C ALA A 30 6.58 1.90 -8.62
N VAL A 31 6.28 2.77 -7.64
CA VAL A 31 6.69 2.59 -6.23
C VAL A 31 6.05 1.32 -5.64
N HIS A 32 4.76 1.12 -5.85
CA HIS A 32 4.06 -0.07 -5.38
C HIS A 32 4.57 -1.36 -6.02
N TRP A 33 4.82 -1.35 -7.32
CA TRP A 33 5.42 -2.49 -8.04
C TRP A 33 6.82 -2.84 -7.49
N LEU A 34 7.61 -1.82 -7.14
CA LEU A 34 8.92 -2.00 -6.50
C LEU A 34 8.78 -2.68 -5.12
N PHE A 35 7.90 -2.18 -4.26
CA PHE A 35 7.64 -2.77 -2.93
C PHE A 35 7.12 -4.22 -3.02
N MET A 36 6.23 -4.49 -3.98
CA MET A 36 5.73 -5.84 -4.25
C MET A 36 6.83 -6.80 -4.68
N SER A 37 7.69 -6.36 -5.59
CA SER A 37 8.83 -7.16 -6.07
C SER A 37 9.81 -7.44 -4.93
N PHE A 38 10.11 -6.41 -4.11
CA PHE A 38 10.93 -6.56 -2.92
C PHE A 38 10.35 -7.60 -1.94
N CYS A 39 9.05 -7.51 -1.64
CA CYS A 39 8.37 -8.44 -0.73
C CYS A 39 8.43 -9.89 -1.22
N LYS A 40 8.22 -10.12 -2.53
CA LYS A 40 8.32 -11.46 -3.15
C LYS A 40 9.75 -12.03 -3.03
N CYS A 41 10.76 -11.21 -3.32
CA CYS A 41 12.16 -11.62 -3.19
C CYS A 41 12.52 -11.97 -1.73
N CYS A 42 12.12 -11.12 -0.77
CA CYS A 42 12.34 -11.38 0.65
C CYS A 42 11.64 -12.66 1.12
N PHE A 43 10.44 -12.96 0.63
CA PHE A 43 9.73 -14.18 0.97
C PHE A 43 10.48 -15.43 0.52
N ILE A 44 10.93 -15.47 -0.74
CA ILE A 44 11.72 -16.59 -1.27
C ILE A 44 13.02 -16.76 -0.46
N LEU A 45 13.71 -15.66 -0.16
CA LEU A 45 14.93 -15.66 0.65
C LEU A 45 14.66 -16.20 2.06
N MET A 46 13.59 -15.76 2.72
CA MET A 46 13.22 -16.21 4.06
C MET A 46 12.94 -17.72 4.10
N VAL A 47 12.21 -18.26 3.11
CA VAL A 47 11.93 -19.70 3.00
C VAL A 47 13.21 -20.50 2.75
N ALA A 48 14.10 -20.01 1.88
CA ALA A 48 15.39 -20.66 1.62
C ALA A 48 16.29 -20.68 2.87
N LEU A 49 16.39 -19.54 3.57
CA LEU A 49 17.20 -19.41 4.78
C LEU A 49 16.68 -20.27 5.93
N THR A 50 15.36 -20.26 6.18
CA THR A 50 14.76 -21.12 7.21
C THR A 50 14.98 -22.60 6.93
N SER A 51 14.82 -23.02 5.67
CA SER A 51 15.12 -24.39 5.25
C SER A 51 16.58 -24.75 5.48
N TYR A 52 17.51 -23.83 5.17
CA TYR A 52 18.94 -24.03 5.39
C TYR A 52 19.31 -24.12 6.88
N VAL A 53 18.73 -23.27 7.73
CA VAL A 53 18.96 -23.31 9.19
C VAL A 53 18.49 -24.65 9.78
N VAL A 54 17.30 -25.10 9.38
CA VAL A 54 16.75 -26.40 9.76
C VAL A 54 17.66 -27.53 9.30
N PHE A 55 18.08 -27.53 8.04
CA PHE A 55 18.99 -28.53 7.48
C PHE A 55 20.32 -28.61 8.26
N ASN A 56 20.93 -27.46 8.53
CA ASN A 56 22.21 -27.39 9.23
C ASN A 56 22.12 -27.93 10.67
N ARG A 57 20.99 -27.68 11.33
CA ARG A 57 20.72 -28.15 12.69
C ARG A 57 20.54 -29.67 12.77
N TYR A 58 19.80 -30.26 11.84
CA TYR A 58 19.45 -31.68 11.90
C TYR A 58 20.46 -32.61 11.22
N ILE A 59 21.14 -32.15 10.16
CA ILE A 59 22.02 -33.01 9.35
C ILE A 59 23.49 -32.74 9.63
N ILE A 60 23.90 -31.47 9.63
CA ILE A 60 25.31 -31.06 9.79
C ILE A 60 25.69 -30.97 11.28
N LYS A 61 24.71 -30.96 12.19
CA LYS A 61 24.88 -30.84 13.66
C LYS A 61 25.67 -29.59 14.09
N ASN A 62 25.80 -28.60 13.21
CA ASN A 62 26.41 -27.31 13.51
C ASN A 62 25.30 -26.24 13.45
N PRO A 63 24.82 -25.71 14.58
CA PRO A 63 23.76 -24.72 14.57
C PRO A 63 24.28 -23.41 13.95
N LEU A 64 23.59 -22.93 12.91
CA LEU A 64 23.95 -21.69 12.24
C LEU A 64 23.45 -20.49 13.07
N THR A 65 24.25 -20.03 14.03
CA THR A 65 23.87 -18.98 15.01
C THR A 65 23.46 -17.65 14.36
N TRP A 66 23.86 -17.41 13.12
CA TRP A 66 23.54 -16.19 12.37
C TRP A 66 22.31 -16.30 11.46
N GLY A 67 21.81 -17.51 11.20
CA GLY A 67 20.67 -17.69 10.31
C GLY A 67 19.34 -17.25 10.93
N GLU A 68 19.10 -17.60 12.20
CA GLU A 68 17.89 -17.23 12.94
C GLU A 68 17.62 -15.72 12.99
N PRO A 69 18.58 -14.86 13.37
CA PRO A 69 18.37 -13.41 13.41
C PRO A 69 18.13 -12.79 12.02
N VAL A 70 18.72 -13.33 10.95
CA VAL A 70 18.51 -12.84 9.58
C VAL A 70 17.09 -13.17 9.10
N VAL A 71 16.61 -14.38 9.38
CA VAL A 71 15.22 -14.77 9.09
C VAL A 71 14.24 -13.83 9.79
N LEU A 72 14.48 -13.53 11.07
CA LEU A 72 13.61 -12.65 11.84
C LEU A 72 13.64 -11.21 11.29
N MET A 73 14.81 -10.71 10.87
CA MET A 73 14.90 -9.43 10.16
C MET A 73 14.05 -9.43 8.88
N CYS A 74 14.20 -10.44 8.01
CA CYS A 74 13.40 -10.53 6.79
C CYS A 74 11.89 -10.60 7.08
N MET A 75 11.48 -11.34 8.11
CA MET A 75 10.09 -11.47 8.51
C MET A 75 9.49 -10.12 8.95
N VAL A 76 10.20 -9.35 9.78
CA VAL A 76 9.74 -8.04 10.24
C VAL A 76 9.61 -7.07 9.06
N TYR A 77 10.63 -6.97 8.20
CA TYR A 77 10.59 -6.12 7.01
C TYR A 77 9.40 -6.47 6.10
N MET A 78 9.19 -7.77 5.83
CA MET A 78 8.08 -8.24 5.02
C MET A 78 6.73 -7.91 5.66
N SER A 79 6.55 -8.15 6.96
CA SER A 79 5.28 -7.93 7.64
C SER A 79 4.84 -6.46 7.58
N LEU A 80 5.78 -5.54 7.78
CA LEU A 80 5.49 -4.11 7.85
C LEU A 80 5.22 -3.54 6.45
N ILE A 81 6.02 -3.92 5.45
CA ILE A 81 5.79 -3.52 4.05
C ILE A 81 4.49 -4.12 3.52
N SER A 82 4.18 -5.38 3.86
CA SER A 82 2.93 -6.04 3.46
C SER A 82 1.72 -5.35 4.06
N ALA A 83 1.80 -4.88 5.30
CA ALA A 83 0.73 -4.12 5.94
C ALA A 83 0.47 -2.79 5.19
N ALA A 84 1.53 -2.04 4.85
CA ALA A 84 1.41 -0.81 4.06
C ALA A 84 0.78 -1.07 2.68
N LEU A 85 1.15 -2.19 2.04
CA LEU A 85 0.60 -2.59 0.74
C LEU A 85 -0.87 -3.02 0.82
N ALA A 86 -1.24 -3.76 1.85
CA ALA A 86 -2.62 -4.21 2.09
C ALA A 86 -3.57 -3.02 2.31
N ILE A 87 -3.04 -1.95 2.92
CA ILE A 87 -3.77 -0.69 3.07
C ILE A 87 -4.04 -0.09 1.69
N ARG A 88 -3.09 -0.03 0.75
CA ARG A 88 -3.37 0.47 -0.61
C ARG A 88 -4.44 -0.36 -1.35
N LYS A 89 -4.39 -1.69 -1.25
CA LYS A 89 -5.27 -2.60 -2.00
C LYS A 89 -6.74 -2.57 -1.56
N ASP A 90 -7.13 -1.65 -0.67
CA ASP A 90 -8.50 -1.49 -0.18
C ASP A 90 -9.17 -2.85 0.14
N THR A 91 -8.40 -3.79 0.70
CA THR A 91 -8.90 -5.11 1.11
C THR A 91 -9.69 -5.03 2.42
N HIS A 92 -10.29 -3.86 2.69
CA HIS A 92 -11.42 -3.78 3.61
C HIS A 92 -12.70 -4.21 2.88
N ILE A 93 -12.75 -5.49 2.49
CA ILE A 93 -14.02 -6.21 2.25
C ILE A 93 -14.97 -5.99 3.45
N ARG A 94 -14.41 -5.76 4.65
CA ARG A 94 -15.15 -5.40 5.86
C ARG A 94 -15.82 -4.03 5.81
N MET A 95 -15.25 -3.03 5.15
CA MET A 95 -15.86 -1.70 5.05
C MET A 95 -16.99 -1.70 4.01
N THR A 96 -16.87 -2.50 2.95
CA THR A 96 -17.96 -2.68 1.97
C THR A 96 -19.20 -3.30 2.60
N VAL A 97 -19.06 -4.30 3.46
CA VAL A 97 -20.22 -4.92 4.16
C VAL A 97 -20.87 -3.94 5.13
N ILE A 98 -20.07 -3.15 5.86
CA ILE A 98 -20.57 -2.11 6.77
C ILE A 98 -21.28 -1.01 5.98
N ASP A 99 -20.78 -0.64 4.79
CA ASP A 99 -21.38 0.35 3.90
C ASP A 99 -22.78 -0.06 3.38
N PHE A 100 -23.07 -1.36 3.27
CA PHE A 100 -24.42 -1.85 2.92
C PHE A 100 -25.41 -1.77 4.08
N VAL A 101 -24.93 -1.84 5.33
CA VAL A 101 -25.77 -1.85 6.54
C VAL A 101 -25.96 -0.45 7.13
N VAL A 102 -25.02 0.46 6.88
CA VAL A 102 -24.94 1.77 7.54
C VAL A 102 -25.33 2.92 6.58
N PRO A 103 -26.06 3.96 7.04
CA PRO A 103 -26.43 5.10 6.19
C PRO A 103 -25.20 5.79 5.57
N ARG A 104 -25.30 6.19 4.30
CA ARG A 104 -24.20 6.81 3.51
C ARG A 104 -23.40 7.90 4.27
N ARG A 105 -24.07 8.72 5.08
CA ARG A 105 -23.41 9.79 5.86
C ARG A 105 -22.44 9.27 6.92
N VAL A 106 -22.74 8.14 7.56
CA VAL A 106 -21.89 7.56 8.60
C VAL A 106 -20.70 6.84 7.98
N SER A 107 -20.91 6.16 6.83
CA SER A 107 -19.81 5.59 6.03
C SER A 107 -18.77 6.63 5.64
N ASP A 108 -19.20 7.80 5.15
CA ASP A 108 -18.30 8.88 4.74
C ASP A 108 -17.48 9.44 5.92
N VAL A 109 -18.10 9.58 7.10
CA VAL A 109 -17.40 10.01 8.33
C VAL A 109 -16.40 8.95 8.79
N LEU A 110 -16.76 7.66 8.72
CA LEU A 110 -15.88 6.57 9.12
C LEU A 110 -14.64 6.48 8.22
N LYS A 111 -14.84 6.66 6.90
CA LYS A 111 -13.73 6.75 5.92
C LYS A 111 -12.83 7.93 6.21
N GLY A 112 -13.39 9.12 6.43
CA GLY A 112 -12.61 10.30 6.81
C GLY A 112 -11.80 10.09 8.10
N CYS A 113 -12.39 9.46 9.11
CA CYS A 113 -11.71 9.14 10.37
C CYS A 113 -10.57 8.13 10.16
N ALA A 114 -10.79 7.09 9.33
CA ALA A 114 -9.76 6.11 9.00
C ALA A 114 -8.55 6.76 8.30
N HIS A 115 -8.80 7.65 7.33
CA HIS A 115 -7.73 8.38 6.63
C HIS A 115 -6.87 9.23 7.59
N ILE A 116 -7.52 9.96 8.49
CA ILE A 116 -6.83 10.77 9.51
C ILE A 116 -6.03 9.86 10.45
N GLY A 117 -6.63 8.75 10.89
CA GLY A 117 -5.98 7.77 11.77
C GLY A 117 -4.73 7.15 11.14
N ILE A 118 -4.80 6.72 9.89
CA ILE A 118 -3.66 6.13 9.16
C ILE A 118 -2.56 7.17 8.92
N THR A 119 -2.94 8.40 8.55
CA THR A 119 -1.98 9.50 8.36
C THR A 119 -1.24 9.81 9.66
N PHE A 120 -1.96 9.91 10.78
CA PHE A 120 -1.37 10.14 12.09
C PHE A 120 -0.46 8.98 12.52
N PHE A 121 -0.93 7.75 12.34
CA PHE A 121 -0.18 6.54 12.68
C PHE A 121 1.12 6.42 11.87
N SER A 122 1.08 6.71 10.57
CA SER A 122 2.26 6.74 9.71
C SER A 122 3.30 7.77 10.20
N TRP A 123 2.85 8.98 10.53
CA TRP A 123 3.73 10.02 11.07
C TRP A 123 4.35 9.62 12.41
N PHE A 124 3.55 9.02 13.29
CA PHE A 124 4.01 8.46 14.56
C PHE A 124 5.09 7.38 14.34
N MET A 125 4.86 6.44 13.41
CA MET A 125 5.85 5.41 13.07
C MET A 125 7.17 5.98 12.56
N ILE A 126 7.16 7.09 11.81
CA ILE A 126 8.39 7.72 11.33
C ILE A 126 9.15 8.34 12.50
N ILE A 127 8.52 9.22 13.29
CA ILE A 127 9.21 9.96 14.37
C ILE A 127 9.71 9.00 15.45
N TYR A 128 8.80 8.22 16.03
CA TYR A 128 9.15 7.32 17.12
C TYR A 128 9.95 6.12 16.62
N GLY A 129 9.78 5.70 15.37
CA GLY A 129 10.61 4.66 14.76
C GLY A 129 12.07 5.09 14.66
N PHE A 130 12.37 6.34 14.27
CA PHE A 130 13.74 6.85 14.25
C PHE A 130 14.36 6.95 15.65
N GLU A 131 13.57 7.37 16.65
CA GLU A 131 14.04 7.39 18.05
C GLU A 131 14.33 5.98 18.56
N PHE A 132 13.47 5.02 18.25
CA PHE A 132 13.66 3.61 18.59
C PHE A 132 14.91 3.03 17.92
N CYS A 133 15.19 3.40 16.66
CA CYS A 133 16.41 3.02 15.97
C CYS A 133 17.68 3.51 16.68
N LYS A 134 17.67 4.75 17.20
CA LYS A 134 18.81 5.33 17.93
C LYS A 134 19.08 4.60 19.24
N ILE A 135 18.02 4.20 19.94
CA ILE A 135 18.13 3.40 21.18
C ILE A 135 18.66 2.00 20.84
N ALA A 136 18.07 1.35 19.82
CA ALA A 136 18.48 0.02 19.39
C ALA A 136 19.91 -0.03 18.83
N ALA A 137 20.43 1.07 18.27
CA ALA A 137 21.81 1.15 17.80
C ALA A 137 22.86 0.96 18.91
N LYS A 138 22.47 1.14 20.18
CA LYS A 138 23.33 0.90 21.35
C LYS A 138 23.47 -0.58 21.69
N SER A 139 22.62 -1.45 21.13
CA SER A 139 22.62 -2.90 21.39
C SER A 139 23.01 -3.66 20.12
N THR A 140 23.94 -4.60 20.22
CA THR A 140 24.33 -5.50 19.12
C THR A 140 23.53 -6.81 19.19
N MET A 141 23.19 -7.39 18.03
CA MET A 141 22.52 -8.70 17.98
C MET A 141 23.52 -9.80 18.36
N THR A 142 23.17 -10.59 19.37
CA THR A 142 23.91 -11.79 19.75
C THR A 142 23.85 -12.82 18.61
N GLY A 143 25.00 -13.17 18.03
CA GLY A 143 25.11 -14.21 16.99
C GLY A 143 25.67 -13.76 15.63
N VAL A 144 25.41 -12.51 15.19
CA VAL A 144 25.87 -11.99 13.87
C VAL A 144 26.86 -10.83 14.00
N GLY A 145 26.91 -10.16 15.16
CA GLY A 145 27.74 -8.96 15.34
C GLY A 145 27.22 -7.71 14.62
N ILE A 146 26.06 -7.80 13.95
CA ILE A 146 25.40 -6.65 13.31
C ILE A 146 24.64 -5.84 14.37
N LYS A 147 24.64 -4.51 14.21
CA LYS A 147 23.88 -3.60 15.07
C LYS A 147 22.37 -3.83 14.89
N ASN A 148 21.61 -3.89 15.98
CA ASN A 148 20.14 -4.03 15.94
C ASN A 148 19.43 -2.90 15.16
N ILE A 149 20.14 -1.79 14.89
CA ILE A 149 19.63 -0.66 14.11
C ILE A 149 18.94 -1.11 12.81
N TRP A 150 19.47 -2.12 12.11
CA TRP A 150 18.91 -2.59 10.85
C TRP A 150 17.53 -3.23 11.03
N LEU A 151 17.33 -3.99 12.09
CA LEU A 151 16.03 -4.61 12.37
C LEU A 151 14.96 -3.53 12.65
N TYR A 152 15.30 -2.51 13.43
CA TYR A 152 14.34 -1.47 13.81
C TYR A 152 14.15 -0.41 12.73
N LEU A 153 15.10 -0.25 11.79
CA LEU A 153 14.95 0.64 10.64
C LEU A 153 13.79 0.25 9.73
N SER A 154 13.36 -1.01 9.79
CA SER A 154 12.12 -1.46 9.14
C SER A 154 10.88 -0.65 9.53
N VAL A 155 10.81 -0.15 10.77
CA VAL A 155 9.68 0.62 11.30
C VAL A 155 9.53 1.98 10.61
N PRO A 156 10.54 2.87 10.60
CA PRO A 156 10.43 4.14 9.87
C PRO A 156 10.31 3.94 8.35
N ILE A 157 10.96 2.92 7.78
CA ILE A 157 10.80 2.59 6.34
C ILE A 157 9.34 2.24 6.02
N ALA A 158 8.72 1.41 6.85
CA ALA A 158 7.31 1.07 6.70
C ALA A 158 6.39 2.26 6.95
N GLY A 159 6.72 3.14 7.89
CA GLY A 159 6.02 4.40 8.11
C GLY A 159 6.01 5.28 6.85
N VAL A 160 7.16 5.42 6.18
CA VAL A 160 7.28 6.16 4.91
C VAL A 160 6.49 5.47 3.80
N ALA A 161 6.59 4.15 3.65
CA ALA A 161 5.81 3.40 2.68
C ALA A 161 4.31 3.60 2.92
N LEU A 162 3.87 3.57 4.18
CA LEU A 162 2.48 3.81 4.57
C LEU A 162 2.04 5.25 4.25
N ALA A 163 2.89 6.25 4.49
CA ALA A 163 2.59 7.65 4.15
C ALA A 163 2.37 7.82 2.65
N LEU A 164 3.24 7.20 1.84
CA LEU A 164 3.16 7.26 0.38
C LEU A 164 1.85 6.63 -0.12
N MET A 165 1.53 5.42 0.35
CA MET A 165 0.30 4.71 -0.05
C MET A 165 -0.96 5.45 0.41
N GLU A 166 -0.95 6.03 1.60
CA GLU A 166 -2.08 6.82 2.11
C GLU A 166 -2.25 8.13 1.33
N SER A 167 -1.16 8.77 0.91
CA SER A 167 -1.22 9.98 0.09
C SER A 167 -1.85 9.72 -1.29
N GLU A 168 -1.56 8.58 -1.91
CA GLU A 168 -2.20 8.15 -3.16
C GLU A 168 -3.72 7.98 -2.96
N ARG A 169 -4.13 7.33 -1.87
CA ARG A 169 -5.55 7.13 -1.55
C ARG A 169 -6.26 8.46 -1.31
N LEU A 170 -5.61 9.39 -0.60
CA LEU A 170 -6.16 10.73 -0.36
C LEU A 170 -6.34 11.50 -1.67
N LEU A 171 -5.37 11.43 -2.59
CA LEU A 171 -5.47 12.03 -3.92
C LEU A 171 -6.63 11.44 -4.72
N ASN A 172 -6.82 10.12 -4.69
CA ASN A 172 -7.93 9.44 -5.35
C ASN A 172 -9.29 9.82 -4.76
N PHE A 173 -9.37 9.97 -3.43
CA PHE A 173 -10.57 10.46 -2.76
C PHE A 173 -10.91 11.90 -3.19
N ILE A 174 -9.92 12.79 -3.23
CA ILE A 174 -10.09 14.18 -3.68
C ILE A 174 -10.51 14.21 -5.16
N LYS A 175 -9.89 13.40 -6.03
CA LYS A 175 -10.25 13.27 -7.45
C LYS A 175 -11.73 12.93 -7.64
N ARG A 176 -12.23 11.93 -6.90
CA ARG A 176 -13.65 11.53 -6.92
C ARG A 176 -14.58 12.64 -6.43
N ARG A 177 -14.13 13.45 -5.47
CA ARG A 177 -14.92 14.58 -4.93
C ARG A 177 -14.97 15.77 -5.89
N LEU A 178 -13.85 16.07 -6.57
CA LEU A 178 -13.71 17.23 -7.47
C LEU A 178 -14.41 17.01 -8.82
N TYR A 179 -14.41 15.78 -9.35
CA TYR A 179 -15.00 15.44 -10.65
C TYR A 179 -16.09 14.35 -10.50
N PRO A 180 -17.23 14.67 -9.87
CA PRO A 180 -18.30 13.68 -9.64
C PRO A 180 -18.94 13.19 -10.95
N GLU A 181 -18.94 14.03 -12.01
CA GLU A 181 -19.49 13.67 -13.32
C GLU A 181 -18.61 12.64 -14.06
N TRP A 182 -17.29 12.66 -13.86
CA TRP A 182 -16.39 11.59 -14.36
C TRP A 182 -16.65 10.27 -13.66
N ALA A 183 -16.83 10.29 -12.34
CA ALA A 183 -17.15 9.08 -11.58
C ALA A 183 -18.50 8.48 -12.00
N LYS A 184 -19.52 9.30 -12.25
CA LYS A 184 -20.82 8.84 -12.79
C LYS A 184 -20.69 8.28 -14.20
N ALA A 185 -19.97 8.97 -15.09
CA ALA A 185 -19.75 8.52 -16.46
C ALA A 185 -19.03 7.16 -16.49
N GLN A 186 -18.10 6.94 -15.56
CA GLN A 186 -17.40 5.68 -15.42
C GLN A 186 -18.29 4.55 -14.90
N ASN A 187 -19.09 4.79 -13.86
CA ASN A 187 -20.07 3.81 -13.37
C ASN A 187 -21.09 3.43 -14.45
N ALA A 188 -21.57 4.40 -15.23
CA ALA A 188 -22.49 4.14 -16.35
C ALA A 188 -21.82 3.35 -17.49
N ALA A 189 -20.52 3.55 -17.73
CA ALA A 189 -19.76 2.74 -18.69
C ALA A 189 -19.58 1.30 -18.19
N LEU A 190 -19.35 1.12 -16.89
CA LEU A 190 -19.24 -0.20 -16.26
C LEU A 190 -20.56 -0.97 -16.27
N GLU A 191 -21.71 -0.32 -16.04
CA GLU A 191 -23.03 -0.95 -16.10
C GLU A 191 -23.38 -1.52 -17.49
N GLY A 192 -22.80 -0.98 -18.56
CA GLY A 192 -22.95 -1.50 -19.93
C GLY A 192 -22.05 -2.69 -20.28
N LEU A 193 -21.07 -3.01 -19.42
CA LEU A 193 -20.11 -4.10 -19.62
C LEU A 193 -20.57 -5.38 -18.91
N SER A 194 -20.20 -6.53 -19.48
CA SER A 194 -20.49 -7.81 -18.84
C SER A 194 -19.76 -7.93 -17.49
N VAL A 195 -20.28 -8.73 -16.55
CA VAL A 195 -19.67 -8.90 -15.20
C VAL A 195 -18.21 -9.39 -15.28
N GLN A 196 -17.83 -10.12 -16.33
CA GLN A 196 -16.43 -10.52 -16.58
C GLN A 196 -15.56 -9.32 -16.97
N GLU A 197 -16.05 -8.46 -17.85
CA GLU A 197 -15.34 -7.24 -18.26
C GLU A 197 -15.25 -6.22 -17.12
N GLN A 198 -16.29 -6.09 -16.29
CA GLN A 198 -16.25 -5.27 -15.07
C GLN A 198 -15.12 -5.71 -14.14
N LYS A 199 -14.96 -7.02 -13.90
CA LYS A 199 -13.86 -7.55 -13.06
C LYS A 199 -12.49 -7.33 -13.69
N ILE A 200 -12.37 -7.43 -15.00
CA ILE A 200 -11.11 -7.13 -15.71
C ILE A 200 -10.79 -5.64 -15.59
N VAL A 201 -11.78 -4.76 -15.78
CA VAL A 201 -11.60 -3.31 -15.67
C VAL A 201 -11.30 -2.90 -14.21
N GLU A 202 -11.99 -3.46 -13.21
CA GLU A 202 -11.68 -3.25 -11.78
C GLU A 202 -10.29 -3.80 -11.41
N ALA A 203 -9.89 -4.93 -11.97
CA ALA A 203 -8.54 -5.47 -11.77
C ALA A 203 -7.47 -4.57 -12.41
N LEU A 204 -7.76 -4.01 -13.59
CA LEU A 204 -6.87 -3.05 -14.26
C LEU A 204 -6.83 -1.69 -13.53
N GLU A 205 -7.95 -1.20 -13.00
CA GLU A 205 -7.97 0.00 -12.14
C GLU A 205 -7.28 -0.25 -10.79
N GLY A 206 -7.46 -1.42 -10.19
CA GLY A 206 -6.76 -1.84 -8.98
C GLY A 206 -5.26 -2.07 -9.17
N GLU A 207 -4.81 -2.28 -10.41
CA GLU A 207 -3.39 -2.37 -10.79
C GLU A 207 -2.84 -1.08 -11.44
N GLY A 208 -3.68 -0.09 -11.75
CA GLY A 208 -3.26 1.27 -12.10
C GLY A 208 -4.15 1.97 -13.12
N ILE A 209 -5.10 2.80 -12.65
CA ILE A 209 -5.62 4.01 -13.35
C ILE A 209 -5.99 5.09 -12.33
#